data_AF-A0A2U8FQ37-F1
#
_entry.id   AF-A0A2U8FQ37-F1
#
_cell.length_a   1.000
_cell.length_b   1.000
_cell.length_c   1.000
_cell.angle_alpha   90.00
_cell.angle_beta   90.00
_cell.angle_gamma   90.00
#
_symmetry.space_group_name_H-M   'P 1'
#
loop_
_entity.id
_entity.type
_entity.pdbx_description
1 polymer ?
#
loop_
_entity_poly.entity_id
_entity_poly.type
_entity_poly.pdbx_seq_one_letter_code
_entity_poly.pdbx_strand_id
1 'polypeptide(L)'
;MLKSIQVSKADLIAVVEANRTNHREEHQKAHAAWRSQQQSALSEAHAHLVNNGTLPDRGAILLPEPKSYEAEYSKALRMLHMSVADTIELSAQEYEELVEDNWHWQSAFKAVSATYARK
;
A
#
# COMPACT_ATOMS: atom_id res chain seq x y z
N MET A 1 5.13 -1.91 -30.08
CA MET A 1 4.54 -1.82 -28.73
C MET A 1 3.23 -1.07 -28.80
N LEU A 2 2.22 -1.49 -28.04
CA LEU A 2 0.95 -0.77 -27.95
C LEU A 2 1.17 0.56 -27.22
N LYS A 3 0.60 1.66 -27.72
CA LYS A 3 0.75 3.00 -27.11
C LYS A 3 -0.38 3.31 -26.13
N SER A 4 -1.61 2.96 -26.52
CA SER A 4 -2.81 3.13 -25.72
C SER A 4 -3.85 2.08 -26.08
N ILE A 5 -4.83 1.89 -25.20
CA ILE A 5 -6.02 1.07 -25.42
C ILE A 5 -7.27 1.83 -25.01
N GLN A 6 -8.43 1.44 -25.54
CA GLN A 6 -9.72 1.87 -25.00
C GLN A 6 -10.33 0.75 -24.17
N VAL A 7 -10.86 1.13 -23.01
CA VAL A 7 -11.55 0.22 -22.09
C VAL A 7 -12.91 0.78 -21.71
N SER A 8 -13.83 -0.10 -21.31
CA SER A 8 -15.11 0.30 -20.71
C SER A 8 -14.84 1.05 -19.39
N LYS A 9 -15.45 2.23 -19.22
CA LYS A 9 -15.36 2.99 -17.98
C LYS A 9 -15.93 2.20 -16.80
N ALA A 10 -17.04 1.50 -17.03
CA ALA A 10 -17.69 0.71 -15.99
C ALA A 10 -16.80 -0.44 -15.51
N ASP A 11 -16.16 -1.16 -16.45
CA ASP A 11 -15.26 -2.26 -16.12
C ASP A 11 -14.01 -1.75 -15.42
N LEU A 12 -13.45 -0.63 -15.89
CA LEU A 12 -12.29 0.00 -15.27
C LEU A 12 -12.58 0.44 -13.82
N ILE A 13 -13.74 1.06 -13.56
CA ILE A 13 -14.16 1.40 -12.20
C ILE A 13 -14.22 0.15 -11.32
N ALA A 14 -14.87 -0.92 -11.80
CA ALA A 14 -15.00 -2.16 -11.04
C ALA A 14 -13.63 -2.78 -10.70
N VAL A 15 -12.69 -2.78 -11.65
CA VAL A 15 -11.32 -3.26 -11.43
C VAL A 15 -10.59 -2.39 -10.40
N VAL A 16 -10.62 -1.07 -10.55
CA VAL A 16 -9.92 -0.16 -9.61
C VAL A 16 -10.54 -0.22 -8.20
N GLU A 17 -11.85 -0.42 -8.08
CA GLU A 17 -12.51 -0.65 -6.78
C GLU A 17 -12.07 -1.95 -6.12
N ALA A 18 -11.97 -3.03 -6.89
CA ALA A 18 -11.46 -4.31 -6.40
C ALA A 18 -10.00 -4.18 -5.94
N ASN A 19 -9.15 -3.54 -6.74
CA ASN A 19 -7.75 -3.29 -6.42
C ASN A 19 -7.61 -2.45 -5.14
N ARG A 20 -8.38 -1.37 -5.01
CA ARG A 20 -8.42 -0.54 -3.79
C ARG A 20 -8.80 -1.36 -2.55
N THR A 21 -9.80 -2.23 -2.70
CA THR A 21 -10.29 -3.08 -1.60
C THR A 21 -9.22 -4.07 -1.16
N ASN A 22 -8.58 -4.73 -2.12
CA ASN A 22 -7.46 -5.65 -1.86
C ASN A 22 -6.30 -4.93 -1.15
N HIS A 23 -5.86 -3.79 -1.66
CA HIS A 23 -4.80 -2.99 -1.03
C HIS A 23 -5.15 -2.59 0.40
N ARG A 24 -6.41 -2.17 0.65
CA ARG A 24 -6.87 -1.82 2.00
C ARG A 24 -6.75 -3.01 2.95
N GLU A 25 -7.18 -4.20 2.54
CA GLU A 25 -7.09 -5.41 3.36
C GLU A 25 -5.65 -5.82 3.63
N GLU A 26 -4.78 -5.78 2.61
CA GLU A 26 -3.36 -6.06 2.76
C GLU A 26 -2.68 -5.06 3.70
N HIS A 27 -2.96 -3.77 3.55
CA HIS A 27 -2.46 -2.71 4.42
C HIS A 27 -2.92 -2.93 5.86
N GLN A 28 -4.20 -3.19 6.10
CA GLN A 28 -4.73 -3.43 7.45
C GLN A 28 -4.06 -4.62 8.13
N LYS A 29 -3.85 -5.72 7.41
CA LYS A 29 -3.13 -6.91 7.91
C LYS A 29 -1.68 -6.56 8.26
N ALA A 30 -0.96 -5.91 7.35
CA ALA A 30 0.43 -5.51 7.56
C ALA A 30 0.57 -4.50 8.73
N HIS A 31 -0.35 -3.53 8.83
CA HIS A 31 -0.35 -2.50 9.87
C HIS A 31 -0.66 -3.09 11.24
N ALA A 32 -1.59 -4.04 11.33
CA ALA A 32 -1.87 -4.75 12.58
C ALA A 32 -0.63 -5.53 13.07
N ALA A 33 0.05 -6.23 12.17
CA ALA A 33 1.29 -6.95 12.48
C ALA A 33 2.41 -5.98 12.90
N TRP A 34 2.60 -4.87 12.18
CA TRP A 34 3.53 -3.80 12.55
C TRP A 34 3.23 -3.25 13.95
N ARG A 35 1.98 -2.92 14.28
CA ARG A 35 1.61 -2.39 15.60
C ARG A 35 2.01 -3.34 16.73
N SER A 36 1.74 -4.63 16.56
CA SER A 36 2.14 -5.66 17.54
C SER A 36 3.66 -5.70 17.73
N GLN A 37 4.43 -5.73 16.64
CA GLN A 37 5.89 -5.78 16.72
C GLN A 37 6.51 -4.49 17.25
N GLN A 38 5.93 -3.34 16.88
CA GLN A 38 6.34 -2.02 17.35
C GLN A 38 6.10 -1.89 18.86
N GLN A 39 5.01 -2.46 19.39
CA GLN A 39 4.76 -2.52 20.83
C GLN A 39 5.79 -3.38 21.56
N SER A 40 6.15 -4.55 21.01
CA SER A 40 7.21 -5.40 21.57
C SER A 40 8.56 -4.69 21.57
N ALA A 41 8.95 -4.06 20.46
CA ALA A 41 10.20 -3.30 20.34
C ALA A 41 10.31 -2.18 21.37
N LEU A 42 9.22 -1.44 21.61
CA LEU A 42 9.19 -0.39 22.63
C LEU A 42 9.30 -0.96 24.05
N SER A 43 8.67 -2.12 24.29
CA SER A 43 8.70 -2.78 25.61
C SER A 43 10.11 -3.30 25.92
N GLU A 44 10.78 -3.89 24.93
CA GLU A 44 12.19 -4.33 25.02
C GLU A 44 13.13 -3.14 25.20
N ALA A 45 12.92 -2.04 24.47
CA ALA A 45 13.72 -0.83 24.62
C ALA A 45 13.59 -0.21 26.02
N HIS A 46 12.38 -0.18 26.58
CA HIS A 46 12.14 0.26 27.94
C HIS A 46 12.86 -0.65 28.95
N ALA A 47 12.74 -1.97 28.82
CA ALA A 47 13.45 -2.92 29.70
C ALA A 47 14.98 -2.75 29.60
N HIS A 48 15.52 -2.55 28.40
CA HIS A 48 16.94 -2.30 28.18
C HIS A 48 17.41 -1.01 28.87
N LEU A 49 16.62 0.06 28.79
CA LEU A 49 16.91 1.32 29.47
C LEU A 49 16.93 1.17 30.99
N VAL A 50 15.94 0.49 31.56
CA VAL A 50 15.86 0.28 33.01
C VAL A 50 17.05 -0.55 33.51
N ASN A 51 17.43 -1.59 32.77
CA ASN A 51 18.47 -2.53 33.21
C ASN A 51 19.89 -2.03 32.95
N ASN A 52 20.10 -1.30 31.85
CA ASN A 52 21.44 -0.96 31.35
C ASN A 52 21.73 0.55 31.34
N GLY A 53 20.72 1.41 31.55
CA GLY A 53 20.88 2.87 31.53
C GLY A 53 21.05 3.48 30.14
N THR A 54 20.89 2.69 29.06
CA THR A 54 21.03 3.12 27.66
C THR A 54 19.81 2.73 26.84
N LEU A 55 19.59 3.37 25.70
CA LEU A 55 18.60 2.92 24.72
C LEU A 55 19.26 2.00 23.67
N PRO A 56 18.52 1.02 23.12
CA PRO A 56 18.96 0.32 21.91
C PRO A 56 19.10 1.26 20.71
N ASP A 57 19.71 0.74 19.64
CA ASP A 57 19.77 1.46 18.36
C ASP A 57 18.38 1.86 17.88
N ARG A 58 18.29 3.06 17.30
CA ARG A 58 17.02 3.61 16.80
C ARG A 58 16.27 2.67 15.84
N GLY A 59 17.00 1.91 15.02
CA GLY A 59 16.40 0.94 14.08
C GLY A 59 15.79 -0.29 14.75
N ALA A 60 16.19 -0.61 15.98
CA ALA A 60 15.55 -1.65 16.80
C ALA A 60 14.28 -1.11 17.49
N ILE A 61 14.17 0.21 17.67
CA ILE A 61 13.03 0.85 18.32
C ILE A 61 11.97 1.27 17.30
N LEU A 62 12.35 1.91 16.19
CA LEU A 62 11.43 2.47 15.20
C LEU A 62 11.37 1.57 13.97
N LEU A 63 10.36 0.70 13.93
CA LEU A 63 10.17 -0.23 12.83
C LEU A 63 9.47 0.47 11.64
N PRO A 64 9.83 0.13 10.38
CA PRO A 64 9.23 0.76 9.19
C PRO A 64 7.71 0.57 9.09
N GLU A 65 6.93 1.65 9.18
CA GLU A 65 5.46 1.56 9.13
C GLU A 65 4.96 1.28 7.69
N PRO A 66 4.06 0.28 7.48
CA PRO A 66 3.39 0.10 6.19
C PRO A 66 2.50 1.31 5.86
N LYS A 67 2.83 2.02 4.78
CA LYS A 67 2.03 3.14 4.28
C LYS A 67 0.80 2.65 3.51
N SER A 68 -0.33 3.34 3.67
CA SER A 68 -1.50 3.16 2.82
C SER A 68 -1.43 4.06 1.58
N TYR A 69 -1.82 3.50 0.43
CA TYR A 69 -1.93 4.17 -0.86
C TYR A 69 -3.39 4.15 -1.38
N GLU A 70 -4.37 4.03 -0.48
CA GLU A 70 -5.79 4.06 -0.83
C GLU A 70 -6.22 5.39 -1.50
N ALA A 71 -5.48 6.47 -1.22
CA ALA A 71 -5.76 7.80 -1.75
C ALA A 71 -5.54 7.88 -3.27
N GLU A 72 -4.57 7.13 -3.79
CA GLU A 72 -4.19 7.03 -5.19
C GLU A 72 -5.32 6.39 -6.00
N TYR A 73 -5.83 5.23 -5.55
CA TYR A 73 -7.02 4.61 -6.13
C TYR A 73 -8.25 5.51 -6.04
N SER A 74 -8.46 6.14 -4.87
CA SER A 74 -9.62 7.01 -4.66
C SER A 74 -9.56 8.24 -5.57
N LYS A 75 -8.37 8.73 -5.91
CA LYS A 75 -8.20 9.81 -6.89
C LYS A 75 -8.58 9.33 -8.30
N ALA A 76 -8.07 8.18 -8.73
CA ALA A 76 -8.44 7.59 -10.02
C ALA A 76 -9.95 7.37 -10.15
N LEU A 77 -10.59 6.76 -9.14
CA LEU A 77 -12.03 6.52 -9.12
C LEU A 77 -12.84 7.82 -9.21
N ARG A 78 -12.46 8.87 -8.48
CA ARG A 78 -13.13 10.18 -8.59
C ARG A 78 -13.05 10.74 -10.02
N MET A 79 -11.89 10.63 -10.67
CA MET A 79 -11.73 11.07 -12.06
C MET A 79 -12.61 10.25 -13.00
N LEU A 80 -12.67 8.94 -12.83
CA LEU A 80 -13.51 8.05 -13.63
C LEU A 80 -15.00 8.37 -13.46
N HIS A 81 -15.48 8.54 -12.22
CA HIS A 81 -16.88 8.89 -11.96
C HIS A 81 -17.28 10.27 -12.50
N MET A 82 -16.34 11.21 -12.57
CA MET A 82 -16.59 12.52 -13.17
C MET A 82 -16.58 12.50 -14.71
N SER A 83 -15.97 11.49 -15.33
CA SER A 83 -15.92 11.37 -16.78
C SER A 83 -17.30 11.07 -17.35
N VAL A 84 -17.69 11.82 -18.39
CA VAL A 84 -18.94 11.61 -19.12
C VAL A 84 -18.82 10.54 -20.22
N ALA A 85 -17.60 10.13 -20.58
CA ALA A 85 -17.37 9.14 -21.64
C ALA A 85 -17.68 7.72 -21.15
N ASP A 86 -18.22 6.86 -22.03
CA ASP A 86 -18.47 5.44 -21.71
C ASP A 86 -17.21 4.58 -21.87
N THR A 87 -16.25 5.06 -22.66
CA THR A 87 -14.92 4.46 -22.82
C THR A 87 -13.83 5.42 -22.33
N ILE A 88 -12.75 4.85 -21.80
CA ILE A 88 -11.56 5.58 -21.35
C ILE A 88 -10.37 5.09 -22.17
N GLU A 89 -9.60 6.02 -22.72
CA GLU A 89 -8.31 5.70 -23.30
C GLU A 89 -7.26 5.66 -22.18
N LEU A 90 -6.50 4.57 -22.11
CA LEU A 90 -5.40 4.39 -21.17
C LEU A 90 -4.10 4.27 -21.95
N SER A 91 -3.06 4.96 -21.49
CA SER A 91 -1.68 4.66 -21.84
C SER A 91 -1.24 3.30 -21.29
N ALA A 92 -0.13 2.77 -21.79
CA ALA A 92 0.45 1.53 -21.26
C ALA A 92 0.72 1.61 -19.75
N GLN A 93 1.21 2.76 -19.25
CA GLN A 93 1.46 2.95 -17.82
C GLN A 93 0.16 2.97 -17.00
N GLU A 94 -0.86 3.68 -17.46
CA GLU A 94 -2.15 3.71 -16.75
C GLU A 94 -2.82 2.34 -16.75
N TYR A 95 -2.59 1.52 -17.79
CA TYR A 95 -3.04 0.13 -17.79
C TYR A 95 -2.32 -0.70 -16.73
N GLU A 96 -0.99 -0.64 -16.65
CA GLU A 96 -0.21 -1.32 -15.62
C GLU A 96 -0.69 -0.92 -14.20
N GLU A 97 -0.92 0.36 -13.96
CA GLU A 97 -1.34 0.87 -12.65
C GLU A 97 -2.81 0.52 -12.32
N LEU A 98 -3.75 0.85 -13.21
CA LEU A 98 -5.18 0.77 -12.92
C LEU A 98 -5.77 -0.62 -13.14
N VAL A 99 -5.21 -1.40 -14.07
CA VAL A 99 -5.73 -2.72 -14.44
C VAL A 99 -4.88 -3.83 -13.84
N GLU A 100 -3.55 -3.78 -14.00
CA GLU A 100 -2.66 -4.82 -13.46
C GLU A 100 -2.29 -4.61 -11.98
N ASP A 101 -2.79 -3.52 -11.37
CA ASP A 101 -2.48 -3.12 -10.00
C ASP A 101 -0.97 -2.94 -9.74
N ASN A 102 -0.19 -2.65 -10.78
CA ASN A 102 1.25 -2.51 -10.72
C ASN A 102 1.66 -1.05 -10.56
N TRP A 103 1.45 -0.50 -9.37
CA TRP A 103 1.83 0.87 -9.07
C TRP A 103 3.32 1.00 -8.74
N HIS A 104 3.90 2.18 -9.02
CA HIS A 104 5.29 2.49 -8.71
C HIS A 104 5.66 2.30 -7.22
N TRP A 105 4.69 2.38 -6.30
CA TRP A 105 4.88 2.22 -4.86
C TRP A 105 4.74 0.77 -4.37
N GLN A 106 4.22 -0.13 -5.21
CA GLN A 106 3.81 -1.48 -4.80
C GLN A 106 5.01 -2.32 -4.33
N SER A 107 6.17 -2.18 -4.98
CA SER A 107 7.41 -2.86 -4.60
C SER A 107 7.89 -2.46 -3.19
N ALA A 108 7.85 -1.16 -2.88
CA ALA A 108 8.21 -0.63 -1.56
C ALA A 108 7.23 -1.07 -0.48
N PHE A 109 5.92 -1.04 -0.77
CA PHE A 109 4.90 -1.56 0.14
C PHE A 109 5.12 -3.06 0.45
N LYS A 110 5.31 -3.89 -0.59
CA LYS A 110 5.57 -5.32 -0.44
C LYS A 110 6.84 -5.60 0.38
N ALA A 111 7.92 -4.84 0.15
CA ALA A 111 9.15 -4.98 0.92
C ALA A 111 8.95 -4.72 2.42
N VAL A 112 8.23 -3.65 2.78
CA VAL A 112 7.92 -3.32 4.18
C VAL A 112 6.98 -4.36 4.79
N SER A 113 5.87 -4.68 4.11
CA SER A 113 4.88 -5.66 4.60
C SER A 113 5.48 -7.05 4.82
N ALA A 114 6.43 -7.47 3.98
CA ALA A 114 7.11 -8.75 4.10
C ALA A 114 7.99 -8.86 5.37
N THR A 115 8.40 -7.74 5.99
CA THR A 115 9.12 -7.76 7.27
C THR A 115 8.23 -8.26 8.41
N TYR A 116 6.92 -8.04 8.31
CA TYR A 116 5.94 -8.38 9.33
C TYR A 116 5.23 -9.71 9.08
N ALA A 117 5.29 -10.24 7.85
CA ALA A 117 4.67 -11.52 7.49
C ALA A 117 5.49 -12.76 7.90
N ARG A 118 6.78 -12.60 8.22
CA ARG A 118 7.72 -13.72 8.47
C ARG A 118 7.93 -14.07 9.96
N LYS A 119 7.13 -13.54 10.86
CA LYS A 119 7.20 -13.80 12.32
C LYS A 119 5.83 -14.18 12.85
#